data_AF-A0A9X3WXZ7-F1
#
_entry.id   AF-A0A9X3WXZ7-F1
#
_cell.length_a   1.000
_cell.length_b   1.000
_cell.length_c   1.000
_cell.angle_alpha   90.00
_cell.angle_beta   90.00
_cell.angle_gamma   90.00
#
_symmetry.space_group_name_H-M   'P 1'
#
loop_
_entity.id
_entity.type
_entity.pdbx_description
1 polymer ?
#
loop_
_entity_poly.entity_id
_entity_poly.type
_entity_poly.pdbx_seq_one_letter_code
_entity_poly.pdbx_strand_id
1 'polypeptide(L)'
;MPAKKEDFNYDKDIIFKTRDDVKKALARVINGLMTGRLTNISKAKSIIYACDVFLKAFRDDDDMQKFHEQMEMDKKIYEYEKKLMEIEEYLKERGL
;
A
#
# COMPACT_ATOMS: atom_id res chain seq x y z
N MET A 1 39.63 -4.72 27.66
CA MET A 1 38.31 -5.38 27.54
C MET A 1 37.80 -5.14 26.13
N PRO A 2 37.33 -6.17 25.38
CA PRO A 2 36.77 -5.93 24.05
C PRO A 2 35.46 -5.15 24.21
N ALA A 3 35.26 -4.13 23.38
CA ALA A 3 34.06 -3.31 23.39
C ALA A 3 32.82 -4.22 23.21
N LYS A 4 31.85 -4.10 24.12
CA LYS A 4 30.52 -4.69 23.92
C LYS A 4 29.99 -4.12 22.60
N LYS A 5 29.89 -4.97 21.58
CA LYS A 5 29.19 -4.61 20.34
C LYS A 5 27.76 -4.31 20.77
N GLU A 6 27.32 -3.07 20.58
CA GLU A 6 25.95 -2.65 20.86
C GLU A 6 25.01 -3.66 20.20
N ASP A 7 24.26 -4.38 21.04
CA ASP A 7 23.21 -5.27 20.57
C ASP A 7 22.26 -4.43 19.70
N PHE A 8 21.77 -5.04 18.61
CA PHE A 8 20.87 -4.39 17.67
C PHE A 8 19.56 -4.05 18.39
N ASN A 9 19.50 -2.86 19.00
CA ASN A 9 18.48 -2.51 19.95
C ASN A 9 17.27 -1.88 19.24
N TYR A 10 16.15 -2.61 19.23
CA TYR A 10 14.84 -2.12 18.76
C TYR A 10 14.14 -1.29 19.84
N ASP A 11 14.88 -0.55 20.67
CA ASP A 11 14.36 0.24 21.80
C ASP A 11 13.51 1.46 21.38
N LYS A 12 13.28 1.64 20.08
CA LYS A 12 12.35 2.63 19.55
C LYS A 12 11.17 1.88 18.95
N ASP A 13 9.96 2.22 19.40
CA ASP A 13 8.71 1.76 18.79
C ASP A 13 8.84 1.81 17.26
N ILE A 14 8.71 0.65 16.60
CA ILE A 14 8.72 0.60 15.14
C ILE A 14 7.36 1.09 14.68
N ILE A 15 7.29 2.36 14.31
CA ILE A 15 6.08 2.96 13.76
C ILE A 15 6.10 2.80 12.23
N PHE A 16 5.17 2.01 11.69
CA PHE A 16 4.95 1.88 10.26
C PHE A 16 3.91 2.91 9.80
N LYS A 17 4.34 3.96 9.10
CA LYS A 17 3.43 4.95 8.49
C LYS A 17 3.37 4.83 6.97
N THR A 18 4.46 4.41 6.35
CA THR A 18 4.61 4.37 4.89
C THR A 18 5.19 3.04 4.41
N ARG A 19 5.03 2.75 3.12
CA ARG A 19 5.70 1.63 2.45
C ARG A 19 7.22 1.65 2.64
N ASP A 20 7.80 2.85 2.65
CA ASP A 20 9.24 3.03 2.80
C ASP A 20 9.71 2.68 4.21
N ASP A 21 8.91 2.97 5.24
CA ASP A 21 9.20 2.56 6.62
C ASP A 21 9.24 1.04 6.75
N VAL A 22 8.31 0.34 6.10
CA VAL A 22 8.27 -1.12 6.07
C VAL A 22 9.50 -1.70 5.36
N LYS A 23 9.88 -1.14 4.21
CA LYS A 23 11.10 -1.53 3.47
C LYS A 23 12.36 -1.30 4.31
N LYS A 24 12.47 -0.16 4.99
CA LYS A 24 13.59 0.17 5.88
C LYS A 24 13.68 -0.80 7.05
N ALA A 25 12.55 -1.18 7.66
CA ALA A 25 12.54 -2.16 8.74
C ALA A 25 12.96 -3.56 8.26
N LEU A 26 12.43 -4.02 7.12
CA LEU A 26 12.84 -5.29 6.50
C LEU A 26 14.34 -5.31 6.21
N ALA A 27 14.87 -4.24 5.61
CA ALA A 27 16.30 -4.12 5.33
C ALA A 27 17.15 -4.18 6.60
N ARG A 28 16.71 -3.53 7.70
CA ARG A 28 17.39 -3.59 9.00
C ARG A 28 17.36 -5.00 9.59
N VAL A 29 16.23 -5.70 9.53
CA VAL A 29 16.10 -7.08 10.00
C VAL A 29 17.04 -8.00 9.22
N ILE A 30 17.01 -7.92 7.88
CA ILE A 30 17.86 -8.73 6.99
C ILE A 30 19.34 -8.45 7.27
N ASN A 31 19.75 -7.18 7.34
CA ASN A 31 21.13 -6.81 7.67
C ASN A 31 21.53 -7.29 9.06
N GLY A 32 20.63 -7.21 10.05
CA GLY A 32 20.85 -7.75 11.39
C GLY A 32 21.09 -9.26 11.37
N LEU A 33 20.31 -10.01 10.58
CA LEU A 33 20.47 -11.45 10.41
C LEU A 33 21.80 -11.79 9.71
N MET A 34 22.11 -11.14 8.59
CA MET A 34 23.33 -11.39 7.81
C MET A 34 24.61 -11.06 8.58
N THR A 35 24.57 -10.03 9.43
CA THR A 35 25.74 -9.61 10.24
C THR A 35 25.86 -10.35 11.57
N GLY A 36 24.93 -11.26 11.88
CA GLY A 36 24.88 -11.98 13.15
C GLY A 36 24.55 -11.10 14.36
N ARG A 37 24.18 -9.82 14.15
CA ARG A 37 23.79 -8.89 15.22
C ARG A 37 22.36 -9.14 15.71
N LEU A 38 21.53 -9.80 14.89
CA LEU A 38 20.19 -10.24 15.26
C LEU A 38 20.23 -11.72 15.61
N THR A 39 20.32 -12.01 16.91
CA THR A 39 20.43 -13.38 17.43
C THR A 39 19.08 -14.00 17.77
N ASN A 40 18.03 -13.18 17.97
CA ASN A 40 16.68 -13.66 18.27
C ASN A 40 15.86 -13.85 16.98
N ILE A 41 15.89 -15.07 16.45
CA ILE A 41 15.18 -15.47 15.22
C ILE A 41 13.66 -15.31 15.36
N SER A 42 13.09 -15.56 16.55
CA SER A 42 11.65 -15.45 16.77
C SER A 42 11.18 -14.01 16.58
N LYS A 43 11.90 -13.04 17.17
CA LYS A 43 11.64 -11.61 16.97
C LYS A 43 11.78 -11.21 15.49
N ALA A 44 12.79 -11.72 14.80
CA ALA A 44 12.97 -11.47 13.37
C ALA A 44 11.75 -11.92 12.54
N LYS A 45 11.25 -13.13 12.82
CA LYS A 45 10.04 -13.68 12.16
C LYS A 45 8.82 -12.81 12.42
N SER A 46 8.58 -12.38 13.65
CA SER A 46 7.45 -11.50 13.99
C SER A 46 7.50 -10.17 13.22
N ILE A 47 8.69 -9.56 13.09
CA ILE A 47 8.83 -8.31 12.33
C ILE A 47 8.60 -8.54 10.84
N ILE A 48 9.14 -9.61 10.26
CA ILE A 48 8.91 -9.96 8.85
C ILE A 48 7.43 -10.19 8.59
N TYR A 49 6.74 -10.91 9.47
CA TYR A 49 5.30 -11.14 9.36
C TYR A 49 4.50 -9.84 9.42
N ALA A 50 4.81 -8.95 10.38
CA ALA A 50 4.16 -7.64 10.46
C ALA A 50 4.38 -6.84 9.17
N CYS A 51 5.61 -6.82 8.65
CA CYS A 51 5.94 -6.12 7.41
C CYS A 51 5.15 -6.67 6.20
N ASP A 52 4.98 -7.99 6.09
CA ASP A 52 4.18 -8.62 5.03
C ASP A 52 2.71 -8.20 5.10
N VAL A 53 2.12 -8.15 6.30
CA VAL A 53 0.74 -7.67 6.51
C VAL A 53 0.59 -6.21 6.07
N PHE A 54 1.52 -5.33 6.46
CA PHE A 54 1.47 -3.93 6.04
C PHE A 54 1.64 -3.75 4.53
N LEU A 55 2.53 -4.52 3.89
CA LEU A 55 2.70 -4.46 2.43
C LEU A 55 1.44 -4.91 1.68
N LYS A 56 0.74 -5.93 2.20
CA LYS A 56 -0.56 -6.35 1.67
C LYS A 56 -1.62 -5.27 1.82
N ALA A 57 -1.76 -4.70 3.02
CA ALA A 57 -2.70 -3.61 3.28
C ALA A 57 -2.48 -2.43 2.33
N PHE A 58 -1.22 -2.02 2.14
CA PHE A 58 -0.90 -0.96 1.20
C PHE A 58 -1.27 -1.30 -0.26
N ARG A 59 -1.14 -2.57 -0.68
CA ARG A 59 -1.54 -2.98 -2.04
C ARG A 59 -3.06 -2.91 -2.19
N ASP A 60 -3.78 -3.37 -1.18
CA ASP A 60 -5.24 -3.35 -1.19
C ASP A 60 -5.77 -1.91 -1.21
N ASP A 61 -5.09 -0.97 -0.53
CA ASP A 61 -5.38 0.47 -0.62
C ASP A 61 -5.18 1.03 -2.06
N ASP A 62 -4.08 0.67 -2.74
CA ASP A 62 -3.85 1.09 -4.13
C ASP A 62 -4.93 0.55 -5.07
N ASP A 63 -5.35 -0.69 -4.87
CA ASP A 63 -6.36 -1.33 -5.71
C ASP A 63 -7.76 -0.71 -5.47
N MET A 64 -8.07 -0.35 -4.21
CA MET A 64 -9.27 0.42 -3.89
C MET A 64 -9.25 1.82 -4.51
N GLN A 65 -8.09 2.49 -4.55
CA GLN A 65 -7.97 3.78 -5.20
C GLN A 65 -8.25 3.68 -6.71
N LYS A 66 -7.67 2.68 -7.40
CA LYS A 66 -7.94 2.44 -8.82
C LYS A 66 -9.42 2.14 -9.07
N PHE A 67 -10.04 1.34 -8.20
CA PHE A 67 -11.46 1.03 -8.31
C PHE A 67 -12.31 2.30 -8.19
N HIS A 68 -11.97 3.18 -7.25
CA HIS A 68 -12.65 4.47 -7.10
C HIS A 68 -12.50 5.37 -8.34
N GLU A 69 -11.28 5.47 -8.89
CA GLU A 69 -11.03 6.19 -10.14
C GLU A 69 -11.86 5.63 -11.31
N GLN A 70 -11.99 4.30 -11.38
CA GLN A 70 -12.82 3.64 -12.38
C GLN A 70 -14.32 3.95 -12.19
N MET A 71 -14.83 3.90 -10.97
CA MET A 71 -16.23 4.26 -10.67
C MET A 71 -16.56 5.70 -11.08
N GLU A 72 -15.64 6.64 -10.85
CA GLU A 72 -15.84 8.04 -11.25
C GLU A 72 -15.84 8.20 -12.79
N MET A 73 -15.09 7.37 -13.52
CA MET A 73 -15.19 7.33 -14.98
C MET A 73 -16.53 6.74 -15.44
N ASP A 74 -16.97 5.63 -14.87
CA ASP A 74 -18.23 4.98 -15.21
C ASP A 74 -19.43 5.93 -14.98
N LYS A 75 -19.40 6.70 -13.89
CA LYS A 75 -20.40 7.73 -13.61
C LYS A 75 -20.44 8.81 -14.70
N LYS A 76 -19.27 9.27 -15.15
CA LYS A 76 -19.19 10.27 -16.25
C LYS A 76 -19.70 9.69 -17.57
N ILE A 77 -19.39 8.43 -17.87
CA ILE A 77 -19.90 7.73 -19.06
C ILE A 77 -21.43 7.72 -19.02
N TYR A 78 -22.01 7.29 -17.91
CA TYR A 78 -23.48 7.26 -17.74
C TYR A 78 -24.11 8.65 -17.94
N GLU A 79 -23.50 9.71 -17.40
CA GLU A 79 -23.98 11.08 -17.60
C GLU A 79 -23.91 11.51 -19.08
N TYR A 80 -22.87 11.12 -19.81
CA TYR A 80 -22.76 11.41 -21.24
C TYR A 80 -23.74 10.60 -22.08
N GLU A 81 -23.93 9.32 -21.79
CA GLU A 81 -24.95 8.49 -22.46
C GLU A 81 -26.35 9.06 -22.26
N LYS A 82 -26.66 9.53 -21.05
CA LYS A 82 -27.93 10.20 -20.77
C LYS A 82 -28.11 11.47 -21.63
N LYS A 83 -27.10 12.33 -21.71
CA LYS A 83 -27.15 13.54 -22.55
C LYS A 83 -27.30 13.21 -24.03
N LEU A 84 -26.66 12.15 -24.51
CA LEU A 84 -26.81 11.70 -25.89
C LEU A 84 -28.24 11.26 -26.17
N MET A 85 -28.86 10.48 -25.28
CA MET A 85 -30.28 10.11 -25.42
C MET A 85 -31.20 11.34 -25.44
N GLU A 86 -30.98 12.31 -24.55
CA GLU A 86 -31.76 13.56 -24.54
C GLU A 86 -31.64 14.34 -25.87
N ILE A 87 -30.45 14.34 -26.48
CA ILE A 87 -30.22 14.97 -27.79
C ILE A 87 -30.89 14.16 -28.92
N GLU A 88 -30.76 12.84 -28.92
CA GLU A 88 -31.39 11.95 -29.91
C GLU A 88 -32.91 12.09 -29.88
N GLU A 89 -33.51 12.13 -28.69
CA GLU A 89 -34.95 12.34 -28.51
C GLU A 89 -35.39 13.71 -29.05
N TYR A 90 -34.64 14.77 -28.73
CA TYR A 90 -34.90 16.11 -29.24
C TYR A 90 -34.80 16.20 -30.77
N LEU A 91 -33.82 15.53 -31.39
CA LEU A 91 -33.68 15.50 -32.86
C LEU A 91 -34.85 14.74 -33.50
N LYS A 92 -35.25 13.61 -32.92
CA LYS A 92 -36.39 12.81 -33.36
C LYS A 92 -37.70 13.60 -33.31
N GLU A 93 -37.93 14.38 -32.26
CA GLU A 93 -39.10 15.26 -32.15
C GLU A 93 -39.15 16.35 -33.23
N ARG A 94 -37.99 16.73 -33.79
CA ARG A 94 -37.87 17.73 -34.86
C ARG A 94 -37.83 17.13 -36.27
N GLY A 95 -37.89 15.81 -36.41
CA GLY A 95 -37.89 15.12 -37.71
C GLY A 95 -36.57 15.24 -38.47
N LEU A 96 -35.45 15.41 -37.76
CA LEU A 96 -34.09 15.46 -38.30
C LEU A 96 -33.37 14.12 -38.12
#